data_AF-A0A370K846-F1
#
_entry.id   AF-A0A370K846-F1
#
_cell.length_a   1.000
_cell.length_b   1.000
_cell.length_c   1.000
_cell.angle_alpha   90.00
_cell.angle_beta   90.00
_cell.angle_gamma   90.00
#
_symmetry.space_group_name_H-M   'P 1'
#
loop_
_entity.id
_entity.type
_entity.pdbx_description
1 polymer ?
#
loop_
_entity_poly.entity_id
_entity_poly.type
_entity_poly.pdbx_seq_one_letter_code
_entity_poly.pdbx_strand_id
1 'polypeptide(L)'
;MEQWLDKAMQGVDPDSPDAALQVFMNLMGMLPWTALIVWSVVFVVVGAVLGWWRGRTVEGIVWAAALGPFGWIVVLLRPRPRPKAMPPPLPRL
;
A
#
# COMPACT_ATOMS: atom_id res chain seq x y z
N MET A 1 5.29 -28.02 -8.30
CA MET A 1 6.47 -27.13 -8.20
C MET A 1 7.18 -27.01 -9.53
N GLU A 2 7.43 -28.11 -10.24
CA GLU A 2 8.14 -28.10 -11.53
C GLU A 2 7.50 -27.19 -12.58
N GLN A 3 6.17 -27.19 -12.70
CA GLN A 3 5.45 -26.28 -13.61
C GLN A 3 5.76 -24.78 -13.42
N TRP A 4 6.07 -24.34 -12.19
CA TRP A 4 6.41 -22.94 -11.90
C TRP A 4 7.87 -22.65 -12.24
N LEU A 5 8.74 -23.64 -12.04
CA LEU A 5 10.15 -23.58 -12.41
C LEU A 5 10.30 -23.55 -13.94
N ASP A 6 9.57 -24.41 -14.65
CA ASP A 6 9.57 -24.49 -16.12
C ASP A 6 9.13 -23.18 -16.75
N LYS A 7 8.08 -22.55 -16.21
CA LYS A 7 7.64 -21.22 -16.67
C LYS A 7 8.64 -20.12 -16.35
N ALA A 8 9.33 -20.18 -15.22
CA ALA A 8 10.38 -19.21 -14.88
C ALA A 8 11.61 -19.35 -15.81
N MET A 9 11.95 -20.58 -16.18
CA MET A 9 13.07 -20.93 -17.07
C MET A 9 12.71 -20.89 -18.57
N GLN A 10 11.45 -20.61 -18.90
CA GLN A 10 10.99 -20.64 -20.29
C GLN A 10 11.74 -19.60 -21.13
N GLY A 11 12.51 -20.09 -22.12
CA GLY A 11 13.28 -19.25 -23.02
C GLY A 11 14.57 -18.65 -22.44
N VAL A 12 14.99 -19.09 -21.24
CA VAL A 12 16.22 -18.65 -20.58
C VAL A 12 17.40 -19.52 -21.03
N ASP A 13 18.45 -18.89 -21.55
CA ASP A 13 19.73 -19.54 -21.82
C ASP A 13 20.63 -19.42 -20.57
N PRO A 14 20.94 -20.53 -19.88
CA PRO A 14 21.71 -20.52 -18.63
C PRO A 14 23.15 -20.04 -18.79
N ASP A 15 23.71 -20.06 -20.00
CA ASP A 15 25.09 -19.60 -20.27
C ASP A 15 25.15 -18.13 -20.71
N SER A 16 24.00 -17.46 -20.80
CA SER A 16 23.93 -16.04 -21.15
C SER A 16 24.18 -15.14 -19.92
N PRO A 17 24.90 -14.01 -20.08
CA PRO A 17 25.13 -13.06 -18.97
C PRO A 17 23.83 -12.40 -18.48
N ASP A 18 22.77 -12.40 -19.30
CA ASP A 18 21.47 -11.79 -18.99
C ASP A 18 20.45 -12.80 -18.42
N ALA A 19 20.82 -14.06 -18.22
CA ALA A 19 19.94 -15.12 -17.75
C ALA A 19 19.19 -14.75 -16.46
N ALA A 20 19.89 -14.14 -15.50
CA ALA A 20 19.32 -13.70 -14.23
C ALA A 20 18.21 -12.64 -14.41
N LEU A 21 18.40 -11.70 -15.35
CA LEU A 21 17.42 -10.66 -15.63
C LEU A 21 16.18 -11.24 -16.33
N GLN A 22 16.37 -12.19 -17.25
CA GLN A 22 15.25 -12.87 -17.91
C GLN A 22 14.42 -13.70 -16.91
N VAL A 23 15.06 -14.47 -16.04
CA VAL A 23 14.36 -15.21 -14.97
C VAL A 23 13.58 -14.24 -14.08
N PHE A 24 14.19 -13.11 -13.71
CA PHE A 24 13.52 -12.07 -12.92
C PHE A 24 12.28 -11.53 -13.65
N MET A 25 12.39 -11.18 -14.93
CA MET A 25 11.27 -10.68 -15.73
C MET A 25 10.16 -11.72 -15.89
N ASN A 26 10.52 -13.00 -16.10
CA ASN A 26 9.55 -14.09 -16.17
C ASN A 26 8.81 -14.23 -14.84
N LEU A 27 9.52 -14.25 -13.70
CA LEU A 27 8.92 -14.30 -12.36
C LEU A 27 8.01 -13.11 -12.09
N MET A 28 8.43 -11.90 -12.49
CA MET A 28 7.60 -10.71 -12.41
C MET A 28 6.33 -10.90 -13.26
N GLY A 29 6.42 -11.44 -14.47
CA GLY A 29 5.25 -11.74 -15.31
C GLY A 29 4.27 -12.75 -14.71
N MET A 30 4.70 -13.60 -13.76
CA MET A 30 3.82 -14.55 -13.07
C MET A 30 3.00 -13.93 -11.95
N LEU A 31 3.40 -12.76 -11.46
CA LEU A 31 2.66 -12.07 -10.42
C LEU A 31 1.37 -11.47 -11.01
N PRO A 32 0.23 -11.57 -10.32
CA PRO A 32 -1.02 -10.98 -10.78
C PRO A 32 -1.01 -9.46 -10.54
N TRP A 33 -0.19 -8.73 -11.29
CA TRP A 33 0.03 -7.28 -11.14
C TRP A 33 -1.25 -6.47 -11.11
N THR A 34 -2.19 -6.78 -12.00
CA THR A 34 -3.48 -6.12 -12.04
C THR A 34 -4.21 -6.26 -10.70
N ALA A 35 -4.25 -7.47 -10.14
CA ALA A 35 -4.90 -7.70 -8.85
C ALA A 35 -4.16 -6.98 -7.72
N LEU A 36 -2.82 -7.06 -7.69
CA LEU A 36 -2.00 -6.40 -6.66
C LEU A 36 -2.19 -4.87 -6.67
N ILE A 37 -2.23 -4.26 -7.85
CA ILE A 37 -2.44 -2.83 -8.02
C ILE A 37 -3.86 -2.45 -7.62
N VAL A 38 -4.88 -3.17 -8.12
CA VAL A 38 -6.28 -2.90 -7.78
C VAL A 38 -6.52 -3.02 -6.28
N TRP A 39 -6.03 -4.09 -5.65
CA TRP A 39 -6.17 -4.26 -4.21
C TRP A 39 -5.42 -3.19 -3.41
N SER A 40 -4.22 -2.79 -3.85
CA SER A 40 -3.48 -1.68 -3.22
C SER A 40 -4.27 -0.38 -3.30
N VAL A 41 -4.84 -0.04 -4.46
CA VAL A 41 -5.71 1.14 -4.63
C VAL A 41 -6.93 1.04 -3.73
N VAL A 42 -7.61 -0.11 -3.69
CA VAL A 42 -8.77 -0.33 -2.81
C VAL A 42 -8.39 -0.10 -1.35
N PHE A 43 -7.26 -0.63 -0.88
CA PHE A 43 -6.82 -0.44 0.51
C PHE A 43 -6.58 1.03 0.84
N VAL A 44 -5.90 1.75 -0.06
CA VAL A 44 -5.65 3.19 0.09
C VAL A 44 -6.95 3.98 0.09
N VAL A 45 -7.89 3.69 -0.81
CA VAL A 45 -9.20 4.37 -0.88
C VAL A 45 -9.99 4.15 0.41
N VAL A 46 -10.07 2.90 0.90
CA VAL A 46 -10.74 2.60 2.17
C VAL A 46 -10.05 3.30 3.33
N GLY A 47 -8.70 3.29 3.36
CA GLY A 47 -7.92 4.02 4.36
C GLY A 47 -8.16 5.52 4.33
N ALA A 48 -8.27 6.12 3.15
CA ALA A 48 -8.60 7.53 2.97
C ALA A 48 -10.00 7.87 3.49
N VAL A 49 -11.00 7.02 3.20
CA VAL A 49 -12.38 7.20 3.71
C VAL A 49 -12.42 7.10 5.23
N LEU A 50 -11.76 6.09 5.82
CA LEU A 50 -11.65 5.93 7.26
C LEU A 50 -10.90 7.12 7.91
N GLY A 51 -9.83 7.59 7.28
CA GLY A 51 -9.08 8.77 7.69
C GLY A 51 -9.94 10.04 7.62
N TRP A 52 -10.74 10.21 6.58
CA TRP A 52 -11.67 11.34 6.43
C TRP A 52 -12.65 11.36 7.60
N TRP A 53 -13.29 10.23 7.93
CA TRP A 53 -14.25 10.15 9.05
C TRP A 53 -13.64 10.59 10.39
N ARG A 54 -12.32 10.41 10.56
CA ARG A 54 -11.54 10.81 11.75
C ARG A 54 -10.89 12.20 11.66
N GLY A 55 -10.98 12.89 10.52
CA GLY A 55 -10.32 14.18 10.28
C GLY A 55 -8.81 14.07 10.01
N ARG A 56 -8.33 12.89 9.60
CA ARG A 56 -6.91 12.56 9.35
C ARG A 56 -6.72 11.79 8.04
N THR A 57 -7.25 12.30 6.93
CA THR A 57 -7.23 11.64 5.61
C THR A 57 -5.83 11.23 5.15
N VAL A 58 -4.83 12.11 5.31
CA VAL A 58 -3.44 11.82 4.93
C VAL A 58 -2.89 10.64 5.73
N GLU A 59 -3.20 10.58 7.02
CA GLU A 59 -2.74 9.48 7.86
C GLU A 59 -3.41 8.15 7.51
N GLY A 60 -4.70 8.21 7.16
CA GLY A 60 -5.44 7.07 6.62
C GLY A 60 -4.82 6.50 5.35
N ILE A 61 -4.40 7.37 4.44
CA ILE A 61 -3.70 7.00 3.20
C ILE A 61 -2.34 6.37 3.54
N VAL A 62 -1.53 7.02 4.38
CA VAL A 62 -0.18 6.55 4.71
C VAL A 62 -0.20 5.18 5.37
N TRP A 63 -1.06 4.97 6.37
CA TRP A 63 -1.14 3.68 7.05
C TRP A 63 -1.70 2.58 6.15
N ALA A 64 -2.72 2.89 5.33
CA ALA A 64 -3.27 1.90 4.41
C ALA A 64 -2.32 1.56 3.25
N ALA A 65 -1.49 2.52 2.80
CA ALA A 65 -0.46 2.25 1.80
C ALA A 65 0.68 1.38 2.37
N ALA A 66 1.12 1.67 3.60
CA ALA A 66 2.25 0.97 4.23
C ALA A 66 1.90 -0.43 4.75
N LEU A 67 0.70 -0.59 5.32
CA LEU A 67 0.28 -1.82 6.02
C LEU A 67 -0.92 -2.52 5.35
N GLY A 68 -1.41 -2.00 4.22
CA GLY A 68 -2.60 -2.51 3.57
C GLY A 68 -3.83 -2.45 4.49
N PRO A 69 -4.59 -3.54 4.63
CA PRO A 69 -5.80 -3.57 5.46
C PRO A 69 -5.51 -3.39 6.96
N PHE A 70 -4.30 -3.74 7.44
CA PHE A 70 -3.92 -3.53 8.85
C PHE A 70 -3.77 -2.04 9.18
N GLY A 71 -3.47 -1.20 8.18
CA GLY A 71 -3.40 0.25 8.34
C GLY A 71 -4.72 0.86 8.81
N TRP A 72 -5.85 0.24 8.46
CA TRP A 72 -7.18 0.67 8.92
C TRP A 72 -7.33 0.57 10.43
N ILE A 73 -6.79 -0.51 11.03
CA ILE A 73 -6.86 -0.74 12.49
C ILE A 73 -6.08 0.35 13.22
N VAL A 74 -4.91 0.75 12.70
CA VAL A 74 -4.09 1.84 13.27
C VAL A 74 -4.85 3.16 13.27
N VAL A 75 -5.55 3.47 12.17
CA VAL A 75 -6.37 4.69 12.04
C VAL A 75 -7.56 4.67 12.99
N LEU A 76 -8.18 3.50 13.21
CA LEU A 76 -9.31 3.32 14.11
C LEU A 76 -8.92 3.41 15.59
N LEU A 77 -7.76 2.86 15.96
CA LEU A 77 -7.22 2.89 17.31
C LEU A 77 -6.67 4.27 17.69
N ARG A 78 -6.20 5.07 16.73
CA ARG A 78 -5.65 6.39 17.04
C ARG A 78 -6.74 7.34 17.56
N PRO A 79 -6.47 8.06 18.66
CA PRO A 79 -7.38 9.09 19.17
C PRO A 79 -7.67 10.15 18.11
N ARG A 80 -8.92 10.60 18.05
CA ARG A 80 -9.32 11.72 17.19
C ARG A 80 -8.50 12.95 17.60
N PRO A 81 -7.98 13.76 16.66
CA PRO A 81 -7.29 15.01 17.01
C PRO A 81 -8.24 15.83 17.86
N ARG A 82 -7.85 16.14 19.11
CA ARG A 82 -8.60 17.10 19.91
C ARG A 82 -8.60 18.42 19.14
N PRO A 83 -9.74 19.12 19.02
CA PRO A 83 -9.73 20.49 18.52
C PRO A 83 -8.64 21.24 19.27
N LYS A 84 -7.73 21.87 18.54
CA LYS A 84 -6.69 22.71 19.13
C LYS A 84 -7.45 23.69 20.03
N ALA A 85 -7.28 23.58 21.35
CA ALA A 85 -7.96 24.44 22.30
C ALA A 85 -7.49 25.87 22.01
N MET A 86 -8.26 26.58 21.19
CA MET A 86 -7.98 27.95 20.86
C MET A 86 -8.33 28.71 22.13
N PRO A 87 -7.36 29.38 22.80
CA PRO A 87 -7.67 30.18 23.96
C PRO A 87 -8.73 31.22 23.55
N PRO A 88 -9.74 31.47 24.39
CA PRO A 88 -10.80 32.42 24.06
C PRO A 88 -10.19 33.77 23.66
N PRO A 89 -10.72 34.43 22.62
CA PRO A 89 -10.19 35.71 22.17
C PRO A 89 -10.24 36.72 23.33
N LEU A 90 -9.10 37.37 23.57
CA LEU A 90 -9.00 38.42 24.60
C LEU A 90 -10.03 39.53 24.30
N PRO A 91 -10.78 40.01 25.31
CA PRO A 91 -11.67 41.15 25.15
C PRO A 91 -10.88 42.34 24.62
N ARG A 92 -11.36 42.96 23.53
CA ARG A 92 -10.78 44.21 23.04
C ARG A 92 -11.16 45.32 24.03
N LEU A 93 -10.17 45.82 24.76
CA LEU A 93 -10.23 47.08 25.51
C LEU A 93 -10.06 48.26 24.56
#